data_AF-A0A355S2N4-F1
#
_entry.id   AF-A0A355S2N4-F1
#
_cell.length_a   1.000
_cell.length_b   1.000
_cell.length_c   1.000
_cell.angle_alpha   90.00
_cell.angle_beta   90.00
_cell.angle_gamma   90.00
#
_symmetry.space_group_name_H-M   'P 1'
#
loop_
_entity.id
_entity.type
_entity.pdbx_description
1 polymer ?
#
loop_
_entity_poly.entity_id
_entity_poly.type
_entity_poly.pdbx_seq_one_letter_code
_entity_poly.pdbx_strand_id
1 'polypeptide(L)' 'LMQEQDESKRLEMFAQAEKMLVVDAAAIAPYSFRDKDTFRYPYVKDLGTPLFGPIWDFKTAYTQGRE' A
#
# COMPACT_ATOMS: atom_id res chain seq x y z
N LEU A 1 5.30 -13.46 17.40
CA LEU A 1 5.93 -14.40 16.45
C LEU A 1 4.82 -15.06 15.66
N MET A 2 4.87 -15.02 14.32
CA MET A 2 3.86 -15.70 13.48
C MET A 2 3.91 -17.20 13.79
N GLN A 3 2.82 -17.72 14.37
CA GLN A 3 2.76 -19.10 14.85
C GLN A 3 2.57 -20.12 13.73
N GLU A 4 1.91 -19.72 12.64
CA GLU A 4 1.77 -20.55 11.43
C GLU A 4 2.82 -20.13 10.39
N GLN A 5 3.48 -21.12 9.78
CA GLN A 5 4.58 -20.94 8.82
C GLN A 5 4.17 -21.38 7.41
N ASP A 6 3.11 -22.17 7.27
CA ASP A 6 2.52 -22.54 5.99
C ASP A 6 1.81 -21.33 5.37
N GLU A 7 2.31 -20.86 4.23
CA GLU A 7 1.79 -19.68 3.54
C GLU A 7 0.34 -19.87 3.08
N SER A 8 -0.04 -21.08 2.67
CA SER A 8 -1.39 -21.37 2.19
C SER A 8 -2.38 -21.30 3.34
N LYS A 9 -2.04 -21.91 4.47
CA LYS A 9 -2.86 -21.83 5.69
C LYS A 9 -2.98 -20.41 6.21
N ARG A 10 -1.88 -19.64 6.18
CA ARG A 10 -1.94 -18.21 6.56
C ARG A 10 -2.88 -17.42 5.68
N LEU A 11 -2.87 -17.67 4.37
CA LEU A 11 -3.78 -17.01 3.44
C LEU A 11 -5.24 -17.34 3.76
N GLU A 12 -5.56 -18.61 4.01
CA GLU A 12 -6.89 -19.05 4.42
C GLU A 12 -7.33 -18.38 5.74
N MET A 13 -6.44 -18.29 6.71
CA MET A 13 -6.71 -17.61 7.98
C MET A 13 -7.02 -16.12 7.78
N PHE A 14 -6.29 -15.42 6.91
CA PHE A 14 -6.58 -14.01 6.61
C PHE A 14 -7.92 -13.82 5.92
N ALA A 15 -8.26 -14.68 4.94
CA ALA A 15 -9.56 -14.63 4.27
C ALA A 15 -10.73 -14.86 5.24
N GLN A 16 -10.57 -15.83 6.16
CA GLN A 16 -11.57 -16.09 7.18
C GLN A 16 -11.70 -14.93 8.17
N ALA A 17 -10.58 -14.30 8.56
CA ALA A 17 -10.60 -13.14 9.45
C ALA A 17 -11.28 -11.92 8.80
N GLU A 18 -11.04 -11.67 7.51
CA GLU A 18 -11.71 -10.59 6.77
C GLU A 18 -13.22 -10.82 6.71
N LYS A 19 -13.67 -12.04 6.41
CA LYS A 19 -15.09 -12.40 6.43
C LYS A 19 -15.73 -12.13 7.81
N MET A 20 -15.08 -12.58 8.89
CA MET A 20 -15.57 -12.36 10.25
C MET A 20 -15.72 -10.85 10.54
N LEU A 21 -14.74 -10.04 10.13
CA LEU A 21 -14.71 -8.61 10.41
C LEU A 21 -15.75 -7.81 9.63
N VAL A 22 -15.84 -8.05 8.31
CA VAL A 22 -16.60 -7.21 7.37
C VAL A 22 -18.01 -7.75 7.14
N VAL A 23 -18.18 -9.07 7.05
CA VAL A 23 -19.46 -9.70 6.70
C VAL A 23 -20.21 -10.10 7.97
N ASP A 24 -19.57 -10.88 8.84
CA ASP A 24 -20.29 -11.50 9.97
C ASP A 24 -20.53 -10.50 11.11
N ALA A 25 -19.51 -9.71 11.47
CA ALA A 25 -19.60 -8.70 12.52
C ALA A 25 -19.97 -7.30 12.02
N ALA A 26 -19.79 -7.02 10.72
CA ALA A 26 -19.96 -5.69 10.12
C ALA A 26 -19.30 -4.56 10.93
N ALA A 27 -18.13 -4.83 11.52
CA ALA A 27 -17.47 -3.89 12.43
C ALA A 27 -16.94 -2.64 11.70
N ILE A 28 -16.68 -2.77 10.40
CA ILE A 28 -16.29 -1.68 9.49
C ILE A 28 -17.03 -1.85 8.16
N ALA A 29 -17.20 -0.75 7.43
CA ALA A 29 -17.78 -0.74 6.08
C ALA A 29 -16.73 -0.22 5.08
N PRO A 30 -15.89 -1.09 4.49
CA PRO A 30 -14.96 -0.68 3.45
C PRO A 30 -15.72 -0.09 2.25
N TYR A 31 -15.30 1.10 1.81
CA TYR A 31 -15.99 1.82 0.74
C TYR A 31 -15.24 1.75 -0.59
N SER A 32 -13.93 1.90 -0.58
CA SER A 32 -13.10 1.86 -1.79
C SER A 32 -11.65 1.51 -1.49
N PHE A 33 -11.00 0.89 -2.46
CA PHE A 33 -9.55 0.83 -2.56
C PHE A 33 -9.08 2.08 -3.29
N ARG A 34 -8.17 2.84 -2.69
CA ARG A 34 -7.70 4.10 -3.27
C ARG A 34 -6.64 3.83 -4.33
N ASP A 35 -6.86 4.36 -5.53
CA ASP A 35 -5.81 4.54 -6.52
C ASP A 35 -5.09 5.88 -6.29
N LYS A 36 -3.92 6.05 -6.90
CA LYS A 36 -3.09 7.24 -6.73
C LYS A 36 -2.69 7.84 -8.08
N ASP A 37 -3.36 8.91 -8.44
CA ASP A 37 -2.94 9.79 -9.52
C ASP A 37 -2.00 10.87 -8.98
N THR A 38 -0.77 10.93 -9.52
CA THR A 38 0.23 11.92 -9.12
C THR A 38 0.78 12.65 -10.34
N PHE A 39 0.68 13.97 -10.33
CA PHE A 39 1.32 14.82 -11.33
C PHE A 39 2.68 15.29 -10.81
N ARG A 40 3.70 15.22 -11.66
CA ARG A 40 5.07 15.64 -11.35
C ARG A 40 5.60 16.47 -12.51
N TYR A 41 6.41 17.46 -12.20
CA TYR A 41 7.11 18.20 -13.23
C TYR A 41 8.03 17.27 -14.04
N PRO A 42 8.12 17.43 -15.38
CA PRO A 42 8.98 16.60 -16.21
C PRO A 42 10.45 16.60 -15.77
N TYR A 43 10.92 17.70 -15.16
CA TYR A 43 12.27 17.85 -14.67
C TYR A 43 12.56 17.11 -13.35
N VAL A 44 11.55 16.62 -12.62
CA VAL A 44 11.74 15.88 -11.36
C VAL A 44 11.97 14.41 -11.69
N LYS A 45 13.14 13.89 -11.31
CA LYS A 45 13.57 12.52 -11.59
C LYS A 45 13.74 11.74 -10.29
N ASP A 46 13.54 10.44 -10.38
CA ASP A 46 13.79 9.45 -9.32
C ASP A 46 13.15 9.77 -7.96
N LEU A 47 11.98 10.42 -7.98
CA LEU A 47 11.12 10.60 -6.81
C LEU A 47 10.39 9.30 -6.50
N GLY A 48 10.76 8.68 -5.38
CA GLY A 48 10.15 7.44 -4.92
C GLY A 48 8.77 7.67 -4.30
N THR A 49 7.85 6.72 -4.54
CA THR A 49 6.58 6.65 -3.81
C THR A 49 6.35 5.23 -3.29
N PRO A 50 6.86 4.93 -2.09
CA PRO A 50 6.75 3.58 -1.54
C PRO A 50 5.30 3.25 -1.18
N LEU A 51 4.98 1.95 -1.18
CA LEU A 51 3.67 1.45 -0.72
C LEU A 51 3.50 1.58 0.80
N PHE A 52 4.62 1.48 1.54
CA PHE A 52 4.67 1.58 2.99
C PHE A 52 5.74 2.59 3.40
N GLY A 53 5.43 3.44 4.37
CA GLY A 53 6.35 4.46 4.88
C GLY A 53 5.99 5.88 4.44
N PRO A 54 6.99 6.79 4.34
CA PRO A 54 6.76 8.17 3.93
C PRO A 54 6.07 8.26 2.57
N ILE A 55 5.18 9.25 2.41
CA ILE A 55 4.44 9.48 1.15
C ILE A 55 5.41 9.67 -0.03
N TRP A 56 6.56 10.30 0.23
CA TRP A 56 7.62 10.57 -0.74
C TRP A 56 8.97 10.10 -0.21
N ASP A 57 9.73 9.42 -1.06
CA ASP A 57 11.15 9.17 -0.82
C ASP A 57 11.98 10.11 -1.70
N PHE A 58 12.69 11.03 -1.04
CA PHE A 58 13.53 12.04 -1.66
C PHE A 58 15.00 11.65 -1.72
N LYS A 59 15.41 10.50 -1.16
CA LYS A 59 16.83 10.14 -1.04
C LYS A 59 17.55 10.10 -2.39
N THR A 60 16.85 9.66 -3.43
CA THR A 60 17.36 9.54 -4.80
C THR A 60 16.82 10.61 -5.74
N ALA A 61 15.97 11.53 -5.26
CA ALA A 61 15.29 12.49 -6.11
C ALA A 61 16.22 13.63 -6.53
N TYR A 62 16.14 14.05 -7.79
CA TYR A 62 16.90 15.21 -8.32
C TYR A 62 16.13 15.94 -9.41
N THR A 63 16.68 17.07 -9.87
CA THR A 63 16.13 17.83 -10.99
C THR A 63 17.10 17.86 -12.18
N GLN A 64 16.59 17.66 -13.40
CA GLN A 64 17.36 17.69 -14.64
C GLN A 64 16.58 18.36 -15.77
N GLY A 65 17.27 19.08 -16.66
CA GLY A 65 16.64 19.75 -17.81
C GLY A 65 15.88 21.02 -17.41
N ARG A 66 16.39 21.74 -16.42
CA ARG A 66 15.93 23.07 -16.04
C ARG A 66 16.82 24.11 -16.72
N GLU A 67 16.48 24.46 -17.95
CA GLU A 67 16.99 25.63 -18.70
C GLU A 67 15.85 26.20 -19.56
#